data_AF-A0A2V1K6C3-F1
#
_entry.id   AF-A0A2V1K6C3-F1
#
_cell.length_a   1.000
_cell.length_b   1.000
_cell.length_c   1.000
_cell.angle_alpha   90.00
_cell.angle_beta   90.00
_cell.angle_gamma   90.00
#
_symmetry.space_group_name_H-M   'P 1'
#
loop_
_entity.id
_entity.type
_entity.pdbx_description
1 polymer ?
#
loop_
_entity_poly.entity_id
_entity_poly.type
_entity_poly.pdbx_seq_one_letter_code
_entity_poly.pdbx_strand_id
1 'polypeptide(L)'
;MLILPSWESLRPMTAHVCSTYTGGMSMSVAEIEQAMLALDRRDLAAVVHRGIQALDNGDVNEPQEEIDAAWRDELSKRIDDLRTGKAETIPAEDVFTHIRAKLAARRQ
;
A
#
# COMPACT_ATOMS: atom_id res chain seq x y z
N MET A 1 -23.78 39.02 -50.34
CA MET A 1 -23.62 39.81 -49.11
C MET A 1 -23.77 38.87 -47.91
N LEU A 2 -22.66 38.30 -47.44
CA LEU A 2 -22.45 37.83 -46.07
C LEU A 2 -20.94 37.91 -45.84
N ILE A 3 -20.53 38.87 -45.03
CA ILE A 3 -19.14 39.17 -44.68
C ILE A 3 -18.77 38.21 -43.54
N LEU A 4 -17.87 37.27 -43.80
CA LEU A 4 -17.23 36.46 -42.76
C LEU A 4 -16.19 37.33 -42.04
N PRO A 5 -16.14 37.36 -40.70
CA PRO A 5 -15.18 38.20 -39.99
C PRO A 5 -13.79 37.55 -39.92
N SER A 6 -12.80 38.41 -40.16
CA SER A 6 -11.36 38.20 -40.08
C SER A 6 -10.92 37.65 -38.72
N TRP A 7 -10.33 36.45 -38.71
CA TRP A 7 -9.72 35.83 -37.53
C TRP A 7 -8.19 36.03 -37.48
N GLU A 8 -7.63 36.92 -38.30
CA GLU A 8 -6.19 37.07 -38.52
C GLU A 8 -5.50 38.17 -37.68
N SER A 9 -6.05 38.57 -36.53
CA SER A 9 -5.33 39.52 -35.66
C SER A 9 -5.61 39.31 -34.18
N LEU A 10 -4.99 38.29 -33.60
CA LEU A 10 -4.56 38.33 -32.21
C LEU A 10 -3.15 37.74 -32.09
N ARG A 11 -2.21 38.63 -31.75
CA ARG A 11 -0.83 38.35 -31.29
C ARG A 11 -0.80 37.20 -30.28
N PRO A 12 0.31 36.46 -30.18
CA PRO A 12 0.50 35.53 -29.07
C PRO A 12 0.62 36.31 -27.76
N MET A 13 -0.41 36.25 -26.91
CA MET A 13 -0.24 36.49 -25.50
C MET A 13 0.54 35.29 -24.96
N THR A 14 1.86 35.41 -24.93
CA THR A 14 2.69 34.55 -24.10
C THR A 14 2.14 34.67 -22.68
N ALA A 15 1.40 33.66 -22.24
CA ALA A 15 1.08 33.50 -20.84
C ALA A 15 2.42 33.38 -20.12
N HIS A 16 2.91 34.50 -19.58
CA HIS A 16 3.75 34.45 -18.39
C HIS A 16 2.90 33.76 -17.34
N VAL A 17 3.00 32.43 -17.28
CA VAL A 17 2.58 31.68 -16.10
C VAL A 17 3.48 32.21 -15.00
N CYS A 18 2.92 33.11 -14.20
CA CYS A 18 3.48 33.53 -12.95
C CYS A 18 3.48 32.28 -12.06
N SER A 19 4.53 31.47 -12.16
CA SER A 19 4.80 30.37 -11.24
C SER A 19 5.13 30.99 -9.90
N THR A 20 4.08 31.25 -9.12
CA THR A 20 4.20 31.70 -7.74
C THR A 20 3.81 30.53 -6.85
N TYR A 21 4.81 30.06 -6.13
CA TYR A 21 4.75 29.14 -5.00
C TYR A 21 4.63 27.63 -5.27
N THR A 22 5.74 27.03 -5.67
CA THR A 22 6.08 25.65 -5.27
C THR A 22 7.55 25.57 -4.87
N GLY A 23 7.94 26.40 -3.89
CA GLY A 23 8.95 25.95 -2.92
C GLY A 23 8.29 24.85 -2.09
N GLY A 24 8.21 23.64 -2.64
CA GLY A 24 7.53 22.51 -2.02
C GLY A 24 8.15 22.20 -0.67
N MET A 25 7.34 22.20 0.39
CA MET A 25 7.74 21.75 1.72
C MET A 25 8.07 20.26 1.65
N SER A 26 9.35 19.94 1.42
CA SER A 26 9.88 18.62 1.71
C SER A 26 9.97 18.49 3.22
N MET A 27 9.02 17.80 3.85
CA MET A 27 9.12 17.49 5.28
C MET A 27 10.28 16.52 5.51
N SER A 28 11.07 16.76 6.55
CA SER A 28 12.05 15.79 7.03
C SER A 28 11.36 14.58 7.65
N VAL A 29 12.07 13.45 7.72
CA VAL A 29 11.55 12.22 8.37
C VAL A 29 11.13 12.49 9.82
N ALA A 30 11.92 13.28 10.56
CA ALA A 30 11.60 13.64 11.95
C ALA A 30 10.29 14.45 12.06
N GLU A 31 10.02 15.35 11.12
CA GLU A 31 8.76 16.10 11.08
C GLU A 31 7.56 15.20 10.75
N ILE A 32 7.76 14.20 9.88
CA ILE A 32 6.74 13.19 9.56
C ILE A 32 6.45 12.33 10.79
N GLU A 33 7.49 11.85 11.49
CA GLU A 33 7.34 11.08 12.73
C GLU A 33 6.57 11.86 13.79
N GLN A 34 6.94 13.14 13.99
CA GLN A 34 6.24 13.99 14.95
C GLN A 34 4.78 14.21 14.56
N ALA A 35 4.49 14.40 13.27
CA ALA A 35 3.13 14.53 12.77
C ALA A 35 2.32 13.23 12.97
N MET A 36 2.93 12.06 12.74
CA MET A 36 2.29 10.75 12.97
C MET A 36 1.96 10.52 14.45
N LEU A 37 2.88 10.88 15.35
CA LEU A 37 2.67 10.76 16.80
C LEU A 37 1.57 11.68 17.34
N ALA A 38 1.23 12.75 16.62
CA ALA A 38 0.15 13.66 16.98
C ALA A 38 -1.25 13.17 16.55
N LEU A 39 -1.33 12.13 15.71
CA LEU A 39 -2.60 11.57 15.25
C LEU A 39 -3.29 10.75 16.33
N ASP A 40 -4.61 10.68 16.25
CA ASP A 40 -5.35 9.68 17.02
C ASP A 40 -5.08 8.25 16.48
N ARG A 41 -5.49 7.26 17.27
CA ARG A 41 -5.26 5.84 16.94
C ARG A 41 -5.83 5.44 15.57
N ARG A 42 -7.00 5.97 15.19
CA ARG A 42 -7.68 5.59 13.95
C ARG A 42 -6.93 6.16 12.75
N ASP A 43 -6.56 7.43 12.82
CA ASP A 43 -5.87 8.10 11.73
C ASP A 43 -4.42 7.63 11.58
N LEU A 44 -3.72 7.39 12.69
CA LEU A 44 -2.40 6.76 12.67
C LEU A 44 -2.46 5.38 11.99
N ALA A 45 -3.44 4.54 12.33
CA ALA A 45 -3.60 3.24 11.69
C ALA A 45 -3.86 3.36 10.18
N ALA A 46 -4.64 4.34 9.75
CA ALA A 46 -4.90 4.58 8.34
C ALA A 46 -3.65 5.05 7.58
N VAL A 47 -2.83 5.91 8.18
CA VAL A 47 -1.55 6.36 7.61
C VAL A 47 -0.56 5.21 7.51
N VAL A 48 -0.38 4.43 8.57
CA VAL A 48 0.52 3.26 8.58
C VAL A 48 0.09 2.24 7.52
N HIS A 49 -1.20 1.95 7.41
CA HIS A 49 -1.70 1.01 6.40
C HIS A 49 -1.38 1.45 4.98
N ARG A 50 -1.60 2.73 4.65
CA ARG A 50 -1.22 3.28 3.34
C ARG A 50 0.30 3.30 3.13
N GLY A 51 1.08 3.56 4.18
CA GLY A 51 2.55 3.51 4.13
C GLY A 51 3.05 2.12 3.77
N ILE A 52 2.51 1.07 4.40
CA ILE A 52 2.82 -0.33 4.06
C ILE A 52 2.46 -0.62 2.60
N GLN A 53 1.26 -0.25 2.15
CA GLN A 53 0.86 -0.44 0.75
C GLN A 53 1.80 0.28 -0.23
N ALA A 54 2.31 1.46 0.11
CA ALA A 54 3.26 2.17 -0.73
C ALA A 54 4.60 1.43 -0.81
N LEU A 55 5.04 0.79 0.28
CA LEU A 55 6.24 -0.05 0.31
C LEU A 55 6.05 -1.34 -0.48
N ASP A 56 4.89 -1.99 -0.36
CA ASP A 56 4.56 -3.22 -1.08
C ASP A 56 4.49 -3.01 -2.61
N ASN A 57 4.12 -1.80 -3.05
CA ASN A 57 4.12 -1.41 -4.46
C ASN A 57 5.47 -0.81 -4.92
N GLY A 58 6.43 -0.66 -4.02
CA GLY A 58 7.79 -0.25 -4.33
C GLY A 58 8.58 -1.39 -4.98
N ASP A 59 9.73 -1.05 -5.57
CA ASP A 59 10.67 -2.00 -6.16
C ASP A 59 11.18 -2.94 -5.05
N VAL A 60 10.53 -4.11 -4.91
CA VAL A 60 10.95 -5.14 -3.96
C VAL A 60 12.29 -5.66 -4.47
N ASN A 61 13.37 -5.38 -3.74
CA ASN A 61 14.74 -5.69 -4.15
C ASN A 61 15.06 -7.21 -4.23
N GLU A 62 14.11 -8.08 -3.89
CA GLU A 62 14.27 -9.53 -4.03
C GLU A 62 13.74 -9.95 -5.41
N PRO A 63 14.55 -10.61 -6.26
CA PRO A 63 14.08 -11.14 -7.52
C PRO A 63 12.89 -12.06 -7.29
N GLN A 64 11.77 -11.83 -7.99
CA GLN A 64 10.58 -12.66 -7.89
C GLN A 64 10.88 -14.16 -8.03
N GLU A 65 11.90 -14.51 -8.83
CA GLU A 65 12.37 -15.89 -9.00
C GLU A 65 12.89 -16.53 -7.71
N GLU A 66 13.59 -15.76 -6.87
CA GLU A 66 14.10 -16.21 -5.57
C GLU A 66 12.96 -16.40 -4.57
N ILE A 67 12.00 -15.46 -4.55
CA ILE A 67 10.77 -15.55 -3.75
C ILE A 67 10.00 -16.82 -4.14
N ASP A 68 9.79 -17.03 -5.44
CA ASP A 68 9.06 -18.20 -5.94
C ASP A 68 9.79 -19.51 -5.62
N ALA A 69 11.13 -19.51 -5.65
CA ALA A 69 11.93 -20.67 -5.25
C ALA A 69 11.74 -20.99 -3.76
N ALA A 70 11.85 -19.98 -2.89
CA ALA A 70 11.62 -20.16 -1.46
C ALA A 70 10.21 -20.67 -1.15
N TRP A 71 9.18 -20.19 -1.86
CA TRP A 71 7.82 -20.69 -1.71
C TRP A 71 7.65 -22.14 -2.16
N ARG A 72 8.31 -22.56 -3.26
CA ARG A 72 8.29 -23.96 -3.71
C ARG A 72 8.94 -24.90 -2.70
N ASP A 73 10.06 -24.47 -2.11
CA ASP A 73 10.77 -25.27 -1.10
C ASP A 73 9.92 -25.44 0.16
N GLU A 74 9.32 -24.35 0.66
CA GLU A 74 8.44 -24.40 1.83
C GLU A 74 7.17 -25.23 1.56
N LEU A 75 6.54 -25.11 0.38
CA LEU A 75 5.39 -25.93 0.02
C LEU A 75 5.74 -27.42 -0.01
N SER A 76 6.88 -27.78 -0.61
CA SER A 76 7.36 -29.16 -0.68
C SER A 76 7.58 -29.73 0.71
N LYS A 77 8.25 -28.96 1.59
CA LYS A 77 8.46 -29.33 2.99
C LYS A 77 7.14 -29.51 3.75
N ARG A 78 6.16 -28.62 3.59
CA ARG A 78 4.86 -28.74 4.26
C ARG A 78 4.08 -29.96 3.80
N ILE A 79 4.13 -30.26 2.50
CA ILE A 79 3.50 -31.46 1.95
C ILE A 79 4.15 -32.72 2.55
N ASP A 80 5.47 -32.74 2.67
CA ASP A 80 6.18 -33.87 3.25
C ASP A 80 5.92 -34.03 4.75
N ASP A 81 5.85 -32.92 5.51
CA ASP A 81 5.47 -32.94 6.91
C ASP A 81 4.05 -33.53 7.10
N LEU A 82 3.11 -33.22 6.19
CA LEU A 82 1.76 -33.81 6.20
C LEU A 82 1.78 -35.30 5.81
N ARG A 83 2.52 -35.68 4.77
CA ARG A 83 2.62 -37.09 4.30
C ARG A 83 3.26 -38.00 5.33
N THR A 84 4.26 -37.49 6.05
CA THR A 84 4.99 -38.25 7.09
C THR A 84 4.26 -38.26 8.43
N GLY A 85 3.17 -37.50 8.57
CA GLY A 85 2.46 -37.33 9.82
C GLY A 85 3.21 -36.49 10.85
N LYS A 86 4.30 -35.81 10.46
CA LYS A 86 5.01 -34.86 11.31
C LYS A 86 4.17 -33.61 11.61
N ALA A 87 3.28 -33.24 10.69
CA ALA A 87 2.25 -32.23 10.89
C ALA A 87 0.86 -32.87 10.88
N GLU A 88 0.09 -32.65 11.95
CA GLU A 88 -1.30 -33.10 12.04
C GLU A 88 -2.25 -32.04 11.47
N THR A 89 -3.30 -32.51 10.78
CA THR A 89 -4.39 -31.64 10.32
C THR A 89 -5.49 -31.58 11.37
N ILE A 90 -6.12 -30.42 11.47
CA ILE A 90 -7.32 -30.22 12.28
C ILE A 90 -8.51 -29.95 11.35
N PRO A 91 -9.71 -30.45 11.66
CA PRO A 91 -10.91 -30.13 10.89
C PRO A 91 -11.10 -28.61 10.77
N ALA A 92 -11.47 -28.15 9.58
CA ALA A 92 -11.65 -26.72 9.31
C ALA A 92 -12.68 -26.07 10.25
N GLU A 93 -13.75 -26.80 10.59
CA GLU A 93 -14.81 -26.30 11.48
C GLU A 93 -14.30 -26.01 12.91
N ASP A 94 -13.37 -26.82 13.39
CA ASP A 94 -12.74 -26.63 14.71
C ASP A 94 -11.86 -25.37 14.69
N VAL A 95 -11.12 -25.15 13.60
CA VAL A 95 -10.32 -23.94 13.39
C VAL A 95 -11.20 -22.70 13.43
N PHE A 96 -12.28 -22.68 12.64
CA PHE A 96 -13.16 -21.52 12.58
C PHE A 96 -13.87 -21.27 13.91
N THR A 97 -14.28 -22.32 14.60
CA THR A 97 -14.88 -22.22 15.93
C THR A 97 -13.91 -21.57 16.92
N HIS A 98 -12.66 -22.01 16.93
CA HIS A 98 -11.62 -21.43 17.78
C HIS A 98 -11.31 -19.96 17.44
N ILE A 99 -11.20 -19.63 16.15
CA ILE A 99 -10.97 -18.24 15.69
C ILE A 99 -12.12 -17.33 16.11
N ARG A 100 -13.38 -17.75 15.89
CA ARG A 100 -14.56 -16.98 16.30
C ARG A 100 -14.58 -16.72 17.81
N ALA A 101 -14.29 -17.73 18.62
CA ALA A 101 -14.20 -17.59 20.07
C ALA A 101 -13.12 -16.56 20.48
N LYS A 102 -11.93 -16.64 19.89
CA LYS A 102 -10.84 -15.68 20.14
C LYS A 102 -11.20 -14.24 19.74
N LEU A 103 -11.87 -14.07 18.60
CA LEU A 103 -12.31 -12.74 18.16
C LEU A 103 -13.41 -12.18 19.06
N ALA A 104 -14.35 -13.02 19.52
CA ALA A 104 -15.39 -12.60 20.47
C ALA A 104 -14.79 -12.14 21.81
N ALA A 105 -13.79 -12.87 22.33
CA ALA A 105 -13.10 -12.50 23.56
C ALA A 105 -12.34 -11.17 23.46
N ARG A 106 -11.84 -10.79 22.28
CA ARG A 106 -11.13 -9.52 22.05
C ARG A 106 -12.04 -8.30 21.86
N ARG A 107 -13.36 -8.51 21.75
CA ARG A 107 -14.35 -7.44 21.57
C ARG A 107 -15.00 -6.99 22.88
N GLN A 108 -14.76 -7.71 23.97
CA GLN A 108 -15.17 -7.37 25.33
C GLN A 108 -14.10 -6.50 25.99
#